data_AF-A0A4R9EQZ5-F1
#
_entry.id   AF-A0A4R9EQZ5-F1
#
_cell.length_a   1.000
_cell.length_b   1.000
_cell.length_c   1.000
_cell.angle_alpha   90.00
_cell.angle_beta   90.00
_cell.angle_gamma   90.00
#
_symmetry.space_group_name_H-M   'P 1'
#
loop_
_entity.id
_entity.type
_entity.pdbx_description
1 polymer ?
#
loop_
_entity_poly.entity_id
_entity_poly.type
_entity_poly.pdbx_seq_one_letter_code
_entity_poly.pdbx_strand_id
1 'polypeptide(L)'
;MPPLPPDDNDPHHHLTKTQLHPVTDSSWIGQTVRGPYRTRSTVERVYATPFGVDVALCLHRASVYDTLRLEVTDMLSTSERPAAQRTAYLRNYRRLLSLHGVVVDGKATRRTHRAIQRRSAFWGQFHRAKVYVEAALLEGVQPGDRVVTNLGVQMTVTDPDTKRCRLRGWRTHMQVELTPQFHDLTKSWGWNDGHGTWPIRHEGWGLLPTFGLI
;
A
#
# COMPACT_ATOMS: atom_id res chain seq x y z
N MET A 1 -1.98 11.56 25.47
CA MET A 1 -2.36 10.77 24.27
C MET A 1 -3.86 10.88 24.12
N PRO A 2 -4.40 11.29 22.96
CA PRO A 2 -5.83 11.18 22.73
C PRO A 2 -6.24 9.69 22.76
N PRO A 3 -7.43 9.35 23.29
CA PRO A 3 -7.90 7.98 23.40
C PRO A 3 -8.11 7.35 22.02
N LEU A 4 -7.72 6.07 21.89
CA LEU A 4 -8.06 5.27 20.72
C LEU A 4 -9.58 5.04 20.71
N PRO A 5 -10.27 5.25 19.57
CA PRO A 5 -11.72 5.05 19.49
C PRO A 5 -12.09 3.56 19.71
N PRO A 6 -13.34 3.28 20.11
CA PRO A 6 -13.79 1.94 20.47
C PRO A 6 -13.72 0.99 19.27
N ASP A 7 -13.50 -0.29 19.54
CA ASP A 7 -13.64 -1.39 18.56
C ASP A 7 -15.09 -1.46 18.04
N ASP A 8 -15.42 -0.63 17.04
CA ASP A 8 -16.50 -0.89 16.10
C ASP A 8 -15.87 -1.46 14.81
N ASN A 9 -16.45 -2.56 14.33
CA ASN A 9 -15.95 -3.52 13.32
C ASN A 9 -15.67 -2.97 11.90
N ASP A 10 -15.12 -1.76 11.77
CA ASP A 10 -14.48 -1.26 10.57
C ASP A 10 -13.40 -0.23 10.98
N PRO A 11 -12.11 -0.64 11.10
CA PRO A 11 -11.03 0.27 11.47
C PRO A 11 -10.78 1.38 10.44
N HIS A 12 -11.53 1.37 9.33
CA HIS A 12 -11.44 2.33 8.25
C HIS A 12 -12.56 3.39 8.31
N HIS A 13 -13.56 3.31 9.22
CA HIS A 13 -14.76 4.20 9.21
C HIS A 13 -14.44 5.69 9.33
N HIS A 14 -13.32 6.02 9.96
CA HIS A 14 -12.89 7.40 10.17
C HIS A 14 -11.96 7.94 9.07
N LEU A 15 -11.55 7.10 8.10
CA LEU A 15 -10.72 7.52 6.97
C LEU A 15 -11.63 7.94 5.81
N THR A 16 -12.04 9.20 5.84
CA THR A 16 -12.81 9.87 4.79
C THR A 16 -12.24 11.27 4.63
N LYS A 17 -12.09 11.77 3.39
CA LYS A 17 -11.46 13.07 3.10
C LYS A 17 -10.01 13.09 3.57
N THR A 18 -9.29 12.07 3.17
CA THR A 18 -7.93 11.84 3.62
C THR A 18 -7.01 12.85 2.93
N GLN A 19 -6.32 13.69 3.69
CA GLN A 19 -5.45 14.73 3.12
C GLN A 19 -4.01 14.23 3.05
N LEU A 20 -3.44 14.22 1.84
CA LEU A 20 -2.02 13.94 1.67
C LEU A 20 -1.21 15.17 2.09
N HIS A 21 -0.17 14.94 2.89
CA HIS A 21 0.80 15.95 3.27
C HIS A 21 2.17 15.55 2.70
N PRO A 22 2.53 16.00 1.48
CA PRO A 22 3.83 15.70 0.89
C PRO A 22 4.96 16.27 1.75
N VAL A 23 6.01 15.48 1.96
CA VAL A 23 7.25 15.89 2.62
C VAL A 23 8.25 16.27 1.54
N THR A 24 8.44 17.56 1.28
CA THR A 24 9.27 18.07 0.18
C THR A 24 10.76 17.76 0.34
N ASP A 25 11.27 17.79 1.57
CA ASP A 25 12.71 17.69 1.86
C ASP A 25 13.12 16.32 2.42
N SER A 26 12.34 15.28 2.11
CA SER A 26 12.67 13.93 2.59
C SER A 26 13.95 13.44 1.94
N SER A 27 14.93 13.05 2.77
CA SER A 27 16.21 12.48 2.30
C SER A 27 16.05 11.22 1.45
N TRP A 28 14.87 10.60 1.45
CA TRP A 28 14.55 9.43 0.64
C TRP A 28 14.22 9.76 -0.81
N ILE A 29 13.71 10.95 -1.12
CA ILE A 29 13.27 11.32 -2.48
C ILE A 29 14.46 11.20 -3.44
N GLY A 30 14.23 10.55 -4.58
CA GLY A 30 15.26 10.26 -5.59
C GLY A 30 16.19 9.08 -5.25
N GLN A 31 16.16 8.54 -4.03
CA GLN A 31 17.00 7.39 -3.68
C GLN A 31 16.49 6.11 -4.36
N THR A 32 17.45 5.35 -4.91
CA THR A 32 17.19 3.98 -5.37
C THR A 32 17.26 3.01 -4.19
N VAL A 33 16.11 2.47 -3.81
CA VAL A 33 15.93 1.51 -2.73
C VAL A 33 15.80 0.10 -3.29
N ARG A 34 16.34 -0.89 -2.57
CA ARG A 34 16.24 -2.30 -2.94
C ARG A 34 15.01 -2.93 -2.29
N GLY A 35 14.17 -3.53 -3.10
CA GLY A 35 13.08 -4.38 -2.68
C GLY A 35 13.56 -5.74 -2.15
N PRO A 36 12.68 -6.54 -1.54
CA PRO A 36 13.03 -7.84 -0.97
C PRO A 36 13.35 -8.90 -2.05
N TYR A 37 13.03 -8.62 -3.32
CA TYR A 37 13.22 -9.50 -4.47
C TYR A 37 14.28 -8.96 -5.45
N ARG A 38 15.32 -8.28 -4.96
CA ARG A 38 16.39 -7.63 -5.78
C ARG A 38 15.91 -6.56 -6.76
N THR A 39 14.66 -6.18 -6.64
CA THR A 39 14.05 -5.13 -7.44
C THR A 39 14.56 -3.77 -7.00
N ARG A 40 14.66 -2.84 -7.94
CA ARG A 40 15.08 -1.47 -7.68
C ARG A 40 13.85 -0.58 -7.77
N SER A 41 13.60 0.18 -6.72
CA SER A 41 12.58 1.21 -6.75
C SER A 41 13.23 2.57 -6.50
N THR A 42 12.75 3.61 -7.16
CA THR A 42 13.10 5.00 -6.85
C THR A 42 12.00 5.59 -5.99
N VAL A 43 12.34 6.31 -4.93
CA VAL A 43 11.33 7.03 -4.14
C VAL A 43 10.93 8.31 -4.87
N GLU A 44 9.68 8.40 -5.27
CA GLU A 44 9.14 9.55 -6.03
C GLU A 44 8.57 10.62 -5.10
N ARG A 45 7.95 10.20 -3.98
CA ARG A 45 7.32 11.10 -3.02
C ARG A 45 7.26 10.48 -1.65
N VAL A 46 7.23 11.30 -0.62
CA VAL A 46 7.00 10.89 0.77
C VAL A 46 5.82 11.67 1.32
N TYR A 47 4.97 11.01 2.10
CA TYR A 47 3.79 11.57 2.72
C TYR A 47 3.86 11.39 4.23
N ALA A 48 3.68 12.48 4.97
CA ALA A 48 3.48 12.42 6.41
C ALA A 48 2.09 11.85 6.72
N THR A 49 2.01 10.98 7.73
CA THR A 49 0.73 10.41 8.17
C THR A 49 0.44 10.76 9.63
N PRO A 50 -0.84 10.86 10.02
CA PRO A 50 -1.20 11.15 11.42
C PRO A 50 -0.86 10.00 12.39
N PHE A 51 -0.33 8.88 11.89
CA PHE A 51 0.04 7.71 12.68
C PHE A 51 1.51 7.72 13.12
N GLY A 52 2.24 8.80 12.84
CA GLY A 52 3.63 8.99 13.27
C GLY A 52 4.66 8.19 12.46
N VAL A 53 4.29 7.78 11.25
CA VAL A 53 5.22 7.17 10.28
C VAL A 53 4.98 7.76 8.90
N ASP A 54 6.05 7.99 8.14
CA ASP A 54 5.95 8.53 6.80
C ASP A 54 5.87 7.41 5.76
N VAL A 55 5.03 7.59 4.75
CA VAL A 55 4.86 6.61 3.66
C VAL A 55 5.48 7.18 2.40
N ALA A 56 6.41 6.43 1.84
CA ALA A 56 7.02 6.66 0.55
C ALA A 56 6.20 6.01 -0.56
N LEU A 57 6.00 6.75 -1.64
CA LEU A 57 5.63 6.20 -2.92
C LEU A 57 6.89 5.94 -3.74
N CYS A 58 7.05 4.69 -4.18
CA CYS A 58 8.22 4.22 -4.88
C CYS A 58 7.88 3.73 -6.29
N LEU A 59 8.56 4.27 -7.30
CA LEU A 59 8.57 3.75 -8.67
C LEU A 59 9.46 2.53 -8.76
N HIS A 60 8.84 1.37 -8.84
CA HIS A 60 9.48 0.09 -9.04
C HIS A 60 9.69 -0.19 -10.52
N ARG A 61 10.96 -0.18 -10.94
CA ARG A 61 11.34 -0.53 -12.31
C ARG A 61 11.63 -2.02 -12.39
N ALA A 62 10.68 -2.79 -12.91
CA ALA A 62 10.91 -4.18 -13.25
C ALA A 62 11.42 -4.29 -14.69
N SER A 63 12.00 -5.43 -15.07
CA SER A 63 12.49 -5.67 -16.43
C SER A 63 11.40 -5.64 -17.50
N VAL A 64 10.13 -5.80 -17.09
CA VAL A 64 8.99 -5.88 -18.00
C VAL A 64 8.15 -4.61 -17.96
N TYR A 65 7.81 -4.11 -16.77
CA TYR A 65 6.98 -2.92 -16.60
C TYR A 65 7.30 -2.14 -15.33
N ASP A 66 7.12 -0.82 -15.40
CA ASP A 66 7.23 0.07 -14.25
C ASP A 66 5.92 0.05 -13.44
N THR A 67 6.03 -0.03 -12.12
CA THR A 67 4.87 -0.05 -11.20
C THR A 67 5.13 0.87 -10.01
N LEU A 68 4.10 1.51 -9.46
CA LEU A 68 4.25 2.27 -8.22
C LEU A 68 3.87 1.39 -7.02
N ARG A 69 4.56 1.60 -5.89
CA ARG A 69 4.33 0.90 -4.62
C ARG A 69 4.42 1.85 -3.45
N LEU A 70 3.52 1.68 -2.49
CA LEU A 70 3.59 2.37 -1.21
C LEU A 70 4.39 1.54 -0.20
N GLU A 71 5.39 2.15 0.41
CA GLU A 71 6.26 1.58 1.41
C GLU A 71 6.43 2.58 2.55
N VAL A 72 6.51 2.14 3.80
CA VAL A 72 6.86 3.04 4.90
C VAL A 72 8.34 3.40 4.77
N THR A 73 8.70 4.67 4.93
CA THR A 73 10.07 5.18 4.76
C THR A 73 11.09 4.40 5.58
N ASP A 74 10.75 4.10 6.84
CA ASP A 74 11.56 3.27 7.73
C ASP A 74 11.84 1.85 7.20
N MET A 75 11.00 1.34 6.30
CA MET A 75 11.18 0.02 5.69
C MET A 75 12.03 0.05 4.41
N LEU A 76 12.47 1.22 3.96
CA LEU A 76 13.25 1.37 2.74
C LEU A 76 14.73 1.08 2.97
N SER A 77 15.28 0.11 2.23
CA SER A 77 16.70 -0.28 2.31
C SER A 77 17.49 0.20 1.11
N THR A 78 18.68 0.76 1.33
CA THR A 78 19.69 1.06 0.30
C THR A 78 20.97 0.27 0.56
N SER A 79 21.93 0.34 -0.37
CA SER A 79 23.26 -0.25 -0.15
C SER A 79 24.03 0.45 0.97
N GLU A 80 23.86 1.76 1.11
CA GLU A 80 24.54 2.58 2.11
C GLU A 80 23.81 2.55 3.46
N ARG A 81 22.49 2.32 3.45
CA ARG A 81 21.63 2.28 4.64
C ARG A 81 20.79 1.00 4.59
N PRO A 82 21.32 -0.14 5.07
CA PRO A 82 20.50 -1.34 5.23
C PRO A 82 19.38 -1.03 6.23
N ALA A 83 18.12 -1.18 5.81
CA ALA A 83 16.96 -0.81 6.60
C ALA A 83 16.85 -1.64 7.88
N ALA A 84 17.41 -1.12 8.97
CA ALA A 84 17.32 -1.73 10.30
C ALA A 84 15.86 -1.91 10.70
N GLN A 85 15.01 -0.94 10.40
CA GLN A 85 13.58 -0.95 10.69
C GLN A 85 12.80 -1.94 9.81
N ARG A 86 13.14 -2.12 8.53
CA ARG A 86 12.58 -3.23 7.70
C ARG A 86 12.89 -4.60 8.30
N THR A 87 14.13 -4.80 8.74
CA THR A 87 14.56 -6.05 9.36
C THR A 87 13.83 -6.26 10.69
N ALA A 88 13.67 -5.19 11.49
CA ALA A 88 12.89 -5.20 12.72
C ALA A 88 11.42 -5.52 12.45
N TYR A 89 10.82 -4.95 11.40
CA TYR A 89 9.47 -5.24 10.95
C TYR A 89 9.30 -6.72 10.58
N LEU A 90 10.16 -7.28 9.71
CA LEU A 90 10.07 -8.69 9.31
C LEU A 90 10.23 -9.62 10.51
N ARG A 91 11.14 -9.28 11.42
CA ARG A 91 11.35 -10.00 12.68
C ARG A 91 10.12 -9.90 13.59
N ASN A 92 9.54 -8.71 13.74
CA ASN A 92 8.35 -8.47 14.55
C ASN A 92 7.14 -9.19 13.98
N TYR A 93 6.95 -9.19 12.66
CA TYR A 93 5.88 -9.90 11.98
C TYR A 93 5.98 -11.41 12.16
N ARG A 94 7.13 -12.02 11.84
CA ARG A 94 7.36 -13.46 12.06
C ARG A 94 7.17 -13.84 13.52
N ARG A 95 7.65 -12.99 14.45
CA ARG A 95 7.47 -13.22 15.89
C ARG A 95 6.01 -13.09 16.31
N LEU A 96 5.26 -12.14 15.73
CA LEU A 96 3.84 -11.97 16.00
C LEU A 96 3.04 -13.21 15.57
N LEU A 97 3.28 -13.73 14.36
CA LEU A 97 2.68 -14.98 13.88
C LEU A 97 2.97 -16.16 14.83
N SER A 98 4.23 -16.32 15.23
CA SER A 98 4.63 -17.36 16.19
C SER A 98 3.94 -17.19 17.55
N LEU A 99 3.84 -15.97 18.08
CA LEU A 99 3.19 -15.71 19.36
C LEU A 99 1.67 -15.92 19.30
N HIS A 100 1.01 -15.63 18.17
CA HIS A 100 -0.39 -15.99 17.99
C HIS A 100 -0.61 -17.50 17.96
N GLY A 101 0.31 -18.26 17.34
CA GLY A 101 0.30 -19.73 17.44
C GLY A 101 0.32 -20.22 18.89
N VAL A 102 1.13 -19.59 19.75
CA VAL A 102 1.18 -19.91 21.20
C VAL A 102 -0.16 -19.65 21.91
N VAL A 103 -0.92 -18.63 21.49
CA VAL A 103 -2.28 -18.38 22.03
C VAL A 103 -3.26 -19.44 21.56
N VAL A 104 -3.24 -19.80 20.27
CA VAL A 104 -4.08 -20.86 19.70
C VAL A 104 -3.82 -22.20 20.37
N ASP A 105 -2.55 -22.50 20.66
CA ASP A 105 -2.13 -23.73 21.33
C ASP A 105 -2.38 -23.74 22.86
N GLY A 106 -2.96 -22.67 23.43
CA GLY A 106 -3.23 -22.55 24.87
C GLY A 106 -1.98 -22.38 25.75
N LYS A 107 -0.80 -22.11 25.17
CA LYS A 107 0.50 -22.02 25.88
C LYS A 107 0.88 -20.57 26.25
N ALA A 108 -0.06 -19.62 26.15
CA ALA A 108 0.23 -18.20 26.30
C ALA A 108 0.40 -17.77 27.78
N THR A 109 1.57 -17.22 28.10
CA THR A 109 1.83 -16.58 29.40
C THR A 109 1.40 -15.11 29.38
N ARG A 110 1.28 -14.47 30.55
CA ARG A 110 1.07 -13.00 30.65
C ARG A 110 2.12 -12.19 29.89
N ARG A 111 3.38 -12.66 29.87
CA ARG A 111 4.47 -12.06 29.08
C ARG A 111 4.22 -12.21 27.57
N THR A 112 3.72 -13.38 27.14
CA THR A 112 3.30 -13.65 25.76
C THR A 112 2.19 -12.68 25.33
N HIS A 113 1.13 -12.51 26.13
CA HIS A 113 0.04 -11.58 25.82
C HIS A 113 0.53 -10.14 25.65
N ARG A 114 1.36 -9.61 26.57
CA ARG A 114 1.93 -8.27 26.44
C ARG A 114 2.83 -8.13 25.21
N ALA A 115 3.57 -9.19 24.87
CA ALA A 115 4.45 -9.22 23.70
C ALA A 115 3.66 -9.22 22.38
N ILE A 116 2.49 -9.85 22.35
CA ILE A 116 1.52 -9.78 21.24
C ILE A 116 0.99 -8.36 21.13
N GLN A 117 0.41 -7.82 22.21
CA GLN A 117 -0.17 -6.47 22.22
C GLN A 117 0.77 -5.40 21.65
N ARG A 118 2.03 -5.37 22.10
CA ARG A 118 3.02 -4.40 21.60
C ARG A 118 3.33 -4.57 20.11
N ARG A 119 3.45 -5.81 19.63
CA ARG A 119 3.77 -6.10 18.22
C ARG A 119 2.57 -5.89 17.31
N SER A 120 1.37 -6.22 17.76
CA SER A 120 0.12 -5.91 17.08
C SER A 120 -0.10 -4.41 16.98
N ALA A 121 0.20 -3.64 18.04
CA ALA A 121 0.11 -2.19 18.03
C ALA A 121 1.09 -1.57 17.01
N PHE A 122 2.35 -2.03 17.01
CA PHE A 122 3.34 -1.66 15.99
C PHE A 122 2.77 -1.95 14.60
N TRP A 123 2.42 -3.22 14.30
CA TRP A 123 1.87 -3.61 13.00
C TRP A 123 0.65 -2.78 12.58
N GLY A 124 -0.25 -2.48 13.51
CA GLY A 124 -1.42 -1.65 13.29
C GLY A 124 -1.07 -0.23 12.85
N GLN A 125 -0.03 0.39 13.42
CA GLN A 125 0.43 1.72 13.00
C GLN A 125 0.95 1.72 11.55
N PHE A 126 1.83 0.77 11.18
CA PHE A 126 2.33 0.67 9.79
C PHE A 126 1.19 0.44 8.80
N HIS A 127 0.28 -0.47 9.12
CA HIS A 127 -0.81 -0.81 8.23
C HIS A 127 -1.77 0.37 8.05
N ARG A 128 -2.12 1.08 9.14
CA ARG A 128 -2.97 2.28 9.08
C ARG A 128 -2.35 3.39 8.23
N ALA A 129 -1.06 3.66 8.39
CA ALA A 129 -0.37 4.68 7.61
C ALA A 129 -0.37 4.37 6.10
N LYS A 130 -0.07 3.12 5.73
CA LYS A 130 -0.12 2.69 4.33
C LYS A 130 -1.53 2.85 3.75
N VAL A 131 -2.55 2.37 4.47
CA VAL A 131 -3.96 2.46 4.06
C VAL A 131 -4.43 3.90 3.96
N TYR A 132 -3.97 4.80 4.84
CA TYR A 132 -4.31 6.22 4.79
C TYR A 132 -3.85 6.89 3.49
N VAL A 133 -2.59 6.69 3.11
CA VAL A 133 -2.06 7.28 1.87
C VAL A 133 -2.72 6.68 0.64
N GLU A 134 -2.96 5.37 0.67
CA GLU A 134 -3.71 4.67 -0.38
C GLU A 134 -5.15 5.19 -0.53
N ALA A 135 -5.87 5.36 0.57
CA ALA A 135 -7.21 5.95 0.58
C ALA A 135 -7.23 7.32 -0.10
N ALA A 136 -6.30 8.19 0.32
CA ALA A 136 -6.22 9.55 -0.21
C ALA A 136 -5.86 9.59 -1.70
N LEU A 137 -4.96 8.72 -2.16
CA LEU A 137 -4.62 8.59 -3.57
C LEU A 137 -5.79 8.07 -4.40
N LEU A 138 -6.62 7.17 -3.85
CA LEU A 138 -7.81 6.64 -4.53
C LEU A 138 -8.97 7.64 -4.57
N GLU A 139 -9.15 8.44 -3.53
CA GLU A 139 -10.15 9.52 -3.51
C GLU A 139 -9.86 10.58 -4.59
N GLY A 140 -8.59 10.71 -5.03
CA GLY A 140 -8.18 11.64 -6.08
C GLY A 140 -8.40 11.16 -7.51
N VAL A 141 -8.83 9.92 -7.73
CA VAL A 141 -8.88 9.29 -9.06
C VAL A 141 -10.03 9.82 -9.90
N GLN A 142 -9.72 10.12 -11.17
CA GLN A 142 -10.62 10.69 -12.16
C GLN A 142 -10.74 9.76 -13.38
N PRO A 143 -11.83 9.88 -14.16
CA PRO A 143 -11.89 9.28 -15.49
C PRO A 143 -10.74 9.79 -16.38
N GLY A 144 -10.12 8.89 -17.14
CA GLY A 144 -8.98 9.16 -18.02
C GLY A 144 -7.62 8.86 -17.39
N ASP A 145 -7.55 8.61 -16.09
CA ASP A 145 -6.29 8.31 -15.43
C ASP A 145 -5.75 6.94 -15.83
N ARG A 146 -4.43 6.83 -15.91
CA ARG A 146 -3.80 5.57 -16.23
C ARG A 146 -3.68 4.73 -14.97
N VAL A 147 -3.76 3.42 -15.07
CA VAL A 147 -3.44 2.51 -13.97
C VAL A 147 -2.67 1.32 -14.52
N VAL A 148 -1.83 0.72 -13.68
CA VAL A 148 -0.96 -0.39 -14.04
C VAL A 148 -1.09 -1.44 -12.97
N THR A 149 -1.47 -2.64 -13.41
CA THR A 149 -1.59 -3.79 -12.52
C THR A 149 -0.23 -4.16 -11.92
N ASN A 150 -0.25 -5.00 -10.88
CA ASN A 150 0.98 -5.63 -10.38
C ASN A 150 1.67 -6.54 -11.42
N LEU A 151 0.99 -6.91 -12.51
CA LEU A 151 1.52 -7.63 -13.67
C LEU A 151 2.03 -6.69 -14.77
N GLY A 152 1.94 -5.37 -14.55
CA GLY A 152 2.44 -4.37 -15.49
C GLY A 152 1.51 -4.05 -16.66
N VAL A 153 0.26 -4.51 -16.58
CA VAL A 153 -0.75 -4.25 -17.61
C VAL A 153 -1.29 -2.84 -17.42
N GLN A 154 -1.12 -2.00 -18.45
CA GLN A 154 -1.62 -0.62 -18.46
C GLN A 154 -3.10 -0.59 -18.85
N MET A 155 -3.85 0.24 -18.14
CA MET A 155 -5.28 0.43 -18.31
C MET A 155 -5.62 1.91 -18.10
N THR A 156 -6.80 2.33 -18.53
CA THR A 156 -7.34 3.67 -18.34
C THR A 156 -8.59 3.59 -17.50
N VAL A 157 -8.72 4.42 -16.48
CA VAL A 157 -9.92 4.51 -15.65
C VAL A 157 -11.05 5.12 -16.47
N THR A 158 -12.17 4.43 -16.59
CA THR A 158 -13.37 4.92 -17.29
C THR A 158 -14.45 5.35 -16.31
N ASP A 159 -14.54 4.68 -15.16
CA ASP A 159 -15.41 5.05 -14.05
C ASP A 159 -14.68 4.82 -12.71
N PRO A 160 -14.35 5.87 -11.96
CA PRO A 160 -13.63 5.77 -10.70
C PRO A 160 -14.49 5.31 -9.53
N ASP A 161 -15.68 4.72 -9.71
CA ASP A 161 -16.63 4.28 -8.66
C ASP A 161 -15.96 3.60 -7.45
N THR A 162 -15.54 4.45 -6.51
CA THR A 162 -14.67 4.09 -5.39
C THR A 162 -15.56 3.64 -4.26
N LYS A 163 -16.00 2.38 -4.35
CA LYS A 163 -16.80 1.75 -3.30
C LYS A 163 -15.92 1.17 -2.20
N ARG A 164 -16.25 1.51 -0.97
CA ARG A 164 -15.53 1.02 0.20
C ARG A 164 -16.03 -0.36 0.62
N CYS A 165 -15.13 -1.33 0.80
CA CYS A 165 -15.49 -2.68 1.24
C CYS A 165 -15.18 -2.88 2.73
N ARG A 166 -16.23 -3.04 3.54
CA ARG A 166 -16.15 -3.17 5.02
C ARG A 166 -15.19 -4.24 5.53
N LEU A 167 -15.06 -5.38 4.84
CA LEU A 167 -14.26 -6.54 5.27
C LEU A 167 -12.87 -6.62 4.63
N ARG A 168 -12.61 -5.83 3.59
CA ARG A 168 -11.42 -5.97 2.75
C ARG A 168 -10.70 -4.64 2.47
N GLY A 169 -11.06 -3.57 3.20
CA GLY A 169 -10.50 -2.23 3.03
C GLY A 169 -11.01 -1.51 1.78
N TRP A 170 -10.21 -0.57 1.25
CA TRP A 170 -10.45 -0.01 -0.07
C TRP A 170 -10.28 -1.11 -1.11
N ARG A 171 -11.40 -1.54 -1.70
CA ARG A 171 -11.42 -2.25 -2.97
C ARG A 171 -12.16 -1.36 -3.93
N THR A 172 -11.41 -0.46 -4.54
CA THR A 172 -11.90 0.32 -5.66
C THR A 172 -12.24 -0.63 -6.78
N HIS A 173 -13.54 -0.77 -7.04
CA HIS A 173 -14.07 -1.48 -8.19
C HIS A 173 -14.16 -0.48 -9.34
N MET A 174 -13.01 0.02 -9.78
CA MET A 174 -12.98 0.97 -10.89
C MET A 174 -13.30 0.22 -12.17
N GLN A 175 -14.13 0.82 -13.03
CA GLN A 175 -14.17 0.39 -14.41
C GLN A 175 -12.91 0.91 -15.08
N VAL A 176 -12.24 0.03 -15.79
CA VAL A 176 -11.04 0.35 -16.53
C VAL A 176 -11.12 -0.27 -17.92
N GLU A 177 -10.38 0.31 -18.83
CA GLU A 177 -10.19 -0.15 -20.20
C GLU A 177 -8.71 -0.53 -20.40
N LEU A 178 -8.46 -1.71 -20.94
CA LEU A 178 -7.11 -2.16 -21.29
C LEU A 178 -6.51 -1.27 -22.38
N THR A 179 -5.23 -0.94 -22.24
CA THR A 179 -4.50 -0.31 -23.35
C THR A 179 -4.44 -1.29 -24.53
N PRO A 180 -4.50 -0.83 -25.80
CA PRO A 180 -4.67 -1.73 -26.94
C PRO A 180 -3.69 -2.89 -27.05
N GLN A 181 -2.44 -2.65 -26.66
CA GLN A 181 -1.36 -3.64 -26.61
C GLN A 181 -1.62 -4.85 -25.68
N PHE A 182 -2.62 -4.77 -24.80
CA PHE A 182 -2.96 -5.80 -23.83
C PHE A 182 -4.33 -6.46 -24.08
N HIS A 183 -5.02 -6.15 -25.19
CA HIS A 183 -6.35 -6.73 -25.45
C HIS A 183 -6.35 -8.26 -25.53
N ASP A 184 -5.22 -8.91 -25.82
CA ASP A 184 -5.15 -10.37 -25.78
C ASP A 184 -5.43 -10.97 -24.39
N LEU A 185 -5.25 -10.19 -23.33
CA LEU A 185 -5.53 -10.61 -21.94
C LEU A 185 -7.02 -10.63 -21.61
N THR A 186 -7.87 -10.01 -22.43
CA THR A 186 -9.34 -9.94 -22.23
C THR A 186 -9.97 -11.30 -22.00
N LYS A 187 -9.63 -12.28 -22.84
CA LYS A 187 -10.10 -13.66 -22.73
C LYS A 187 -9.69 -14.31 -21.40
N SER A 188 -8.47 -14.06 -20.95
CA SER A 188 -7.93 -14.66 -19.72
C SER A 188 -8.59 -14.10 -18.45
N TRP A 189 -9.07 -12.85 -18.52
CA TRP A 189 -9.70 -12.16 -17.39
C TRP A 189 -11.23 -12.15 -17.45
N GLY A 190 -11.81 -12.68 -18.54
CA GLY A 190 -13.25 -12.66 -18.78
C GLY A 190 -13.79 -11.24 -19.00
N TRP A 191 -12.97 -10.35 -19.55
CA TRP A 191 -13.30 -8.96 -19.83
C TRP A 191 -13.78 -8.83 -21.26
N ASN A 192 -15.00 -8.36 -21.47
CA ASN A 192 -15.54 -8.16 -22.81
C ASN A 192 -14.99 -6.85 -23.38
N ASP A 193 -14.48 -6.90 -24.61
CA ASP A 193 -14.04 -5.74 -25.40
C ASP A 193 -12.95 -4.87 -24.76
N GLY A 194 -12.13 -5.42 -23.85
CA GLY A 194 -11.07 -4.66 -23.19
C GLY A 194 -11.50 -3.97 -21.90
N HIS A 195 -12.79 -4.02 -21.55
CA HIS A 195 -13.33 -3.36 -20.38
C HIS A 195 -13.58 -4.34 -19.24
N GLY A 196 -13.33 -3.88 -18.02
CA GLY A 196 -13.75 -4.63 -16.85
C GLY A 196 -13.51 -3.89 -15.55
N THR A 197 -13.94 -4.54 -14.48
CA THR A 197 -13.81 -4.00 -13.13
C THR A 197 -12.49 -4.45 -12.53
N TRP A 198 -11.59 -3.51 -12.23
CA TRP A 198 -10.31 -3.82 -11.62
C TRP A 198 -10.32 -3.53 -10.12
N PRO A 199 -10.06 -4.53 -9.25
CA PRO A 199 -9.86 -4.30 -7.83
C PRO A 199 -8.42 -3.81 -7.58
N ILE A 200 -8.23 -2.52 -7.31
CA ILE A 200 -6.92 -2.05 -6.83
C ILE A 200 -6.72 -2.61 -5.42
N ARG A 201 -5.68 -3.45 -5.26
CA ARG A 201 -5.18 -3.88 -3.95
C ARG A 201 -4.00 -2.99 -3.56
N HIS A 202 -3.57 -3.09 -2.29
CA HIS A 202 -2.37 -2.51 -1.68
C HIS A 202 -1.04 -2.59 -2.48
N GLU A 203 -1.02 -3.26 -3.64
CA GLU A 203 0.10 -3.48 -4.56
C GLU A 203 -0.41 -3.38 -6.01
N GLY A 204 0.09 -2.41 -6.79
CA GLY A 204 -0.31 -2.20 -8.19
C GLY A 204 -0.84 -0.79 -8.48
N TRP A 205 -0.06 0.24 -8.12
CA TRP A 205 -0.45 1.65 -8.20
C TRP A 205 0.08 2.37 -9.42
N GLY A 206 0.59 1.67 -10.44
CA GLY A 206 1.29 2.40 -11.50
C GLY A 206 0.31 3.33 -12.18
N LEU A 207 0.54 4.64 -12.08
CA LEU A 207 -0.06 5.71 -12.89
C LEU A 207 -1.39 6.36 -12.48
N LEU A 208 -1.95 6.14 -11.27
CA LEU A 208 -3.04 6.99 -10.77
C LEU A 208 -2.73 8.50 -10.94
N PRO A 209 -3.76 9.34 -11.20
CA PRO A 209 -3.67 10.67 -11.80
C PRO A 209 -2.53 11.48 -11.23
N THR A 210 -1.84 12.17 -12.14
CA THR A 210 -1.37 13.51 -11.86
C THR A 210 -0.54 13.62 -10.60
N PHE A 211 0.62 12.98 -10.62
CA PHE A 211 1.59 13.18 -9.57
C PHE A 211 1.98 14.65 -9.34
N GLY A 212 1.64 15.62 -10.19
CA GLY A 212 2.26 16.94 -10.11
C GLY A 212 3.79 16.82 -10.01
N LEU A 213 4.34 15.73 -10.54
CA LEU A 213 5.76 15.53 -10.76
C LEU A 213 6.04 16.37 -12.00
N ILE A 214 6.52 17.57 -11.75
CA ILE A 214 7.37 18.28 -12.70
C ILE A 214 8.70 17.52 -12.75
#